data_AF-A0AAP0WX44-F1
#
_entry.id   AF-A0AAP0WX44-F1
#
_cell.length_a   1.000
_cell.length_b   1.000
_cell.length_c   1.000
_cell.angle_alpha   90.00
_cell.angle_beta   90.00
_cell.angle_gamma   90.00
#
_symmetry.space_group_name_H-M   'P 1'
#
loop_
_entity.id
_entity.type
_entity.pdbx_description
1 polymer ?
#
loop_
_entity_poly.entity_id
_entity_poly.type
_entity_poly.pdbx_seq_one_letter_code
_entity_poly.pdbx_strand_id
1 'polypeptide(L)'
;MTMLVIESSPWNNNDFAIPYPTYFHPSSDNEMFQWQNRMRRLKRRYLFSFAGAPRPNLQDSIRGEIINQCQASRRKCKLLECNSNKCHKPVNVMKMFQSSVFCLQPPGDSYTRRSAFDSILAGCIPVFFHPGSAYVQYLWHLPKNYKKYSVFIPSNHVKDRENQHRKDVASNFETESSKYEGGGYKADS
;
A
#
# COMPACT_ATOMS: atom_id res chain seq x y z
N MET A 1 23.85 15.14 -14.83
CA MET A 1 23.21 14.00 -15.51
C MET A 1 21.93 13.69 -14.77
N THR A 2 20.80 13.67 -15.46
CA THR A 2 19.50 13.34 -14.86
C THR A 2 19.31 11.82 -14.83
N MET A 3 18.84 11.27 -13.71
CA MET A 3 18.66 9.84 -13.52
C MET A 3 17.23 9.50 -13.11
N LEU A 4 16.67 8.50 -13.77
CA LEU A 4 15.37 7.92 -13.41
C LEU A 4 15.63 6.66 -12.57
N VAL A 5 15.14 6.65 -11.34
CA VAL A 5 15.43 5.61 -10.34
C VAL A 5 14.15 5.16 -9.66
N ILE A 6 14.16 4.02 -8.97
CA ILE A 6 13.00 3.54 -8.19
C ILE A 6 12.93 4.15 -6.79
N GLU A 7 14.04 4.75 -6.36
CA GLU A 7 14.19 5.47 -5.10
C GLU A 7 15.19 6.61 -5.33
N SER A 8 14.71 7.85 -5.35
CA SER A 8 15.53 9.06 -5.46
C SER A 8 16.27 9.33 -4.15
N SER A 9 17.54 9.69 -4.27
CA SER A 9 18.34 10.13 -3.13
C SER A 9 17.91 11.54 -2.71
N PRO A 10 17.67 11.79 -1.41
CA PRO A 10 17.41 13.14 -0.92
C PRO A 10 18.63 14.06 -1.02
N TRP A 11 19.82 13.51 -1.31
CA TRP A 11 21.08 14.23 -1.43
C TRP A 11 21.47 14.53 -2.88
N ASN A 12 20.70 14.04 -3.85
CA ASN A 12 20.97 14.23 -5.27
C ASN A 12 19.75 14.78 -6.00
N ASN A 13 19.80 16.07 -6.33
CA ASN A 13 18.69 16.78 -6.99
C ASN A 13 18.43 16.33 -8.44
N ASN A 14 19.30 15.49 -9.01
CA ASN A 14 19.14 14.98 -10.37
C ASN A 14 18.45 13.61 -10.43
N ASP A 15 18.12 13.02 -9.27
CA ASP A 15 17.40 11.74 -9.19
C ASP A 15 15.89 11.98 -9.16
N PHE A 16 15.16 11.32 -10.07
CA PHE A 16 13.70 11.35 -10.12
C PHE A 16 13.15 9.96 -9.92
N ALA A 17 12.33 9.78 -8.89
CA ALA A 17 11.74 8.48 -8.59
C ALA A 17 10.59 8.16 -9.55
N ILE A 18 10.74 7.08 -10.33
CA ILE A 18 9.72 6.54 -11.21
C ILE A 18 9.11 5.29 -10.57
N PRO A 19 7.77 5.14 -10.57
CA PRO A 19 7.10 3.95 -10.08
C PRO A 19 7.56 2.68 -10.76
N TYR A 20 7.48 1.56 -10.04
CA TYR A 20 7.66 0.25 -10.67
C TYR A 20 6.58 0.02 -11.74
N PRO A 21 6.88 -0.71 -12.82
CA PRO A 21 5.87 -1.15 -13.77
C PRO A 21 4.76 -1.94 -13.08
N THR A 22 3.53 -1.54 -13.36
CA THR A 22 2.31 -2.11 -12.78
C THR A 22 1.80 -3.28 -13.61
N TYR A 23 0.83 -4.04 -13.10
CA TYR A 23 0.23 -5.17 -13.82
C TYR A 23 -0.85 -4.79 -14.84
N PHE A 24 -1.25 -3.52 -14.89
CA PHE A 24 -2.26 -3.00 -15.80
C PHE A 24 -1.58 -2.11 -16.84
N HIS A 25 -1.81 -2.42 -18.12
CA HIS A 25 -1.22 -1.74 -19.27
C HIS A 25 -2.32 -1.42 -20.30
N PRO A 26 -3.14 -0.38 -20.06
CA PRO A 26 -4.20 -0.03 -20.99
C PRO A 26 -3.63 0.48 -22.31
N SER A 27 -4.27 0.12 -23.43
CA SER A 27 -3.94 0.62 -24.76
C SER A 27 -4.67 1.92 -25.13
N SER A 28 -5.72 2.26 -24.36
CA SER A 28 -6.57 3.43 -24.59
C SER A 28 -7.20 3.96 -23.31
N ASP A 29 -7.65 5.22 -23.34
CA ASP A 29 -8.35 5.85 -22.21
C ASP A 29 -9.67 5.13 -21.88
N ASN A 30 -10.34 4.56 -22.88
CA ASN A 30 -11.57 3.79 -22.67
C ASN A 30 -11.32 2.55 -21.78
N GLU A 31 -10.22 1.83 -21.98
CA GLU A 31 -9.83 0.71 -21.09
C GLU A 31 -9.55 1.19 -19.66
N MET A 32 -8.95 2.38 -19.52
CA MET A 32 -8.71 3.01 -18.22
C MET A 32 -10.04 3.34 -17.51
N PHE A 33 -10.99 3.98 -18.19
CA PHE A 33 -12.30 4.29 -17.61
C PHE A 33 -13.10 3.03 -17.26
N GLN A 34 -13.06 1.99 -18.10
CA GLN A 34 -13.68 0.71 -17.80
C GLN A 34 -13.07 0.07 -16.54
N TRP A 35 -11.74 0.13 -16.41
CA TRP A 35 -11.05 -0.38 -15.23
C TRP A 35 -11.44 0.39 -13.96
N GLN A 36 -11.43 1.73 -13.99
CA GLN A 36 -11.88 2.56 -12.87
C GLN A 36 -13.32 2.23 -12.46
N ASN A 37 -14.25 2.16 -13.44
CA ASN A 37 -15.66 1.84 -13.20
C ASN A 37 -15.85 0.42 -12.64
N ARG A 38 -14.99 -0.53 -13.03
CA ARG A 38 -14.95 -1.86 -12.40
C ARG A 38 -14.50 -1.74 -10.95
N MET A 39 -13.38 -1.08 -10.66
CA MET A 39 -12.82 -0.97 -9.31
C MET A 39 -13.76 -0.27 -8.31
N ARG A 40 -14.49 0.76 -8.75
CA ARG A 40 -15.50 1.47 -7.94
C ARG A 40 -16.68 0.60 -7.51
N ARG A 41 -17.02 -0.44 -8.30
CA ARG A 41 -18.16 -1.33 -8.03
C ARG A 41 -17.80 -2.58 -7.22
N LEU A 42 -16.50 -2.84 -7.00
CA LEU A 42 -16.06 -4.02 -6.27
C LEU A 42 -16.39 -3.91 -4.78
N LYS A 43 -17.09 -4.92 -4.26
CA LYS A 43 -17.27 -5.08 -2.81
C LYS A 43 -15.97 -5.62 -2.20
N ARG A 44 -15.44 -4.91 -1.20
CA ARG A 44 -14.19 -5.26 -0.51
C ARG A 44 -14.51 -6.00 0.78
N ARG A 45 -14.16 -7.30 0.81
CA ARG A 45 -14.47 -8.20 1.94
C ARG A 45 -13.53 -8.00 3.13
N TYR A 46 -12.29 -7.62 2.86
CA TYR A 46 -11.26 -7.48 3.88
C TYR A 46 -11.02 -6.00 4.16
N LEU A 47 -10.88 -5.66 5.44
CA LEU A 47 -10.54 -4.30 5.84
C LEU A 47 -9.12 -3.97 5.37
N PHE A 48 -8.18 -4.88 5.58
CA PHE A 48 -6.80 -4.66 5.13
C PHE A 48 -6.15 -5.94 4.62
N SER A 49 -5.06 -5.80 3.86
CA SER A 49 -4.27 -6.93 3.40
C SER A 49 -2.78 -6.65 3.35
N PHE A 50 -2.02 -7.73 3.38
CA PHE A 50 -0.57 -7.69 3.21
C PHE A 50 -0.09 -8.81 2.30
N ALA A 51 0.73 -8.46 1.31
CA ALA A 51 1.50 -9.42 0.52
C ALA A 51 2.96 -9.33 0.96
N GLY A 52 3.43 -10.35 1.65
CA GLY A 52 4.80 -10.37 2.14
C GLY A 52 5.20 -11.70 2.76
N ALA A 53 6.47 -11.78 3.11
CA ALA A 53 7.03 -12.87 3.90
C ALA A 53 7.84 -12.28 5.08
N PRO A 54 8.00 -13.04 6.17
CA PRO A 54 8.88 -12.67 7.27
C PRO A 54 10.32 -12.47 6.79
N ARG A 55 11.12 -11.73 7.57
CA ARG A 55 12.58 -11.65 7.40
C ARG A 55 13.23 -12.33 8.60
N PRO A 56 13.52 -13.65 8.54
CA PRO A 56 14.02 -14.39 9.69
C PRO A 56 15.36 -13.84 10.22
N ASN A 57 16.16 -13.23 9.35
CA ASN A 57 17.46 -12.63 9.73
C ASN A 57 17.33 -11.18 10.24
N LEU A 58 16.12 -10.61 10.34
CA LEU A 58 15.89 -9.24 10.78
C LEU A 58 14.74 -9.21 11.79
N GLN A 59 15.08 -9.44 13.06
CA GLN A 59 14.12 -9.60 14.17
C GLN A 59 13.22 -8.36 14.36
N ASP A 60 13.74 -7.16 14.08
CA ASP A 60 13.00 -5.89 14.22
C ASP A 60 12.30 -5.47 12.92
N SER A 61 12.02 -6.40 12.02
CA SER A 61 11.29 -6.09 10.79
C SER A 61 9.81 -5.81 11.08
N ILE A 62 9.34 -4.63 10.68
CA ILE A 62 7.91 -4.28 10.71
C ILE A 62 7.03 -5.33 9.97
N ARG A 63 7.60 -6.05 8.99
CA ARG A 63 6.88 -7.09 8.25
C ARG A 63 6.46 -8.26 9.13
N GLY A 64 7.31 -8.69 10.07
CA GLY A 64 6.98 -9.76 11.00
C GLY A 64 5.79 -9.36 11.88
N GLU A 65 5.84 -8.14 12.39
CA GLU A 65 4.77 -7.59 13.23
C GLU A 65 3.46 -7.41 12.47
N ILE A 66 3.51 -6.90 11.23
CA ILE A 66 2.33 -6.82 10.35
C ILE A 66 1.74 -8.22 10.09
N ILE A 67 2.56 -9.23 9.86
CA ILE A 67 2.11 -10.62 9.66
C ILE A 67 1.41 -11.13 10.92
N ASN A 68 2.02 -10.95 12.09
CA ASN A 68 1.47 -11.38 13.37
C ASN A 68 0.10 -10.70 13.64
N GLN A 69 0.02 -9.38 13.47
CA GLN A 69 -1.22 -8.64 13.66
C GLN A 69 -2.30 -9.01 12.63
N CYS A 70 -1.90 -9.28 11.39
CA CYS A 70 -2.82 -9.74 10.34
C CYS A 70 -3.40 -11.13 10.68
N GLN A 71 -2.57 -12.06 11.15
CA GLN A 71 -3.00 -13.39 11.58
C GLN A 71 -3.89 -13.33 12.83
N ALA A 72 -3.60 -12.41 13.77
CA ALA A 72 -4.43 -12.15 14.95
C ALA A 72 -5.78 -11.50 14.58
N SER A 73 -5.81 -10.66 13.55
CA SER A 73 -7.00 -9.93 13.06
C SER A 73 -7.90 -10.81 12.17
N ARG A 74 -8.38 -11.93 12.75
CA ARG A 74 -9.21 -12.93 12.06
C ARG A 74 -10.37 -12.26 11.33
N ARG A 75 -10.60 -12.66 10.06
CA ARG A 75 -11.64 -12.17 9.14
C ARG A 75 -11.48 -10.72 8.65
N LYS A 76 -10.79 -9.83 9.38
CA LYS A 76 -10.51 -8.44 8.95
C LYS A 76 -9.32 -8.36 7.99
N CYS A 77 -8.26 -9.14 8.22
CA CYS A 77 -7.06 -9.13 7.39
C CYS A 77 -7.00 -10.27 6.38
N LYS A 78 -6.49 -9.98 5.18
CA LYS A 78 -6.06 -11.00 4.21
C LYS A 78 -4.54 -11.00 4.07
N LEU A 79 -3.92 -12.13 4.41
CA LEU A 79 -2.48 -12.36 4.19
C LEU A 79 -2.27 -13.16 2.89
N LEU A 80 -1.35 -12.69 2.05
CA LEU A 80 -0.76 -13.45 0.94
C LEU A 80 0.72 -13.68 1.25
N GLU A 81 1.05 -14.90 1.66
CA GLU A 81 2.42 -15.27 2.01
C GLU A 81 3.30 -15.41 0.75
N CYS A 82 4.40 -14.65 0.72
CA CYS A 82 5.36 -14.62 -0.37
C CYS A 82 6.54 -15.58 -0.18
N ASN A 83 6.35 -16.69 0.55
CA ASN A 83 7.35 -17.76 0.73
C ASN A 83 7.55 -18.62 -0.53
N SER A 84 6.76 -18.39 -1.58
CA SER A 84 6.74 -19.11 -2.85
C SER A 84 6.42 -18.14 -3.99
N ASN A 85 6.29 -18.63 -5.21
CA ASN A 85 6.00 -17.81 -6.40
C ASN A 85 4.62 -17.11 -6.42
N LYS A 86 3.84 -17.18 -5.33
CA LYS A 86 2.49 -16.59 -5.25
C LYS A 86 2.48 -15.07 -5.50
N CYS A 87 3.41 -14.33 -4.90
CA CYS A 87 3.48 -12.87 -5.04
C CYS A 87 4.13 -12.41 -6.36
N HIS A 88 4.78 -13.33 -7.09
CA HIS A 88 5.28 -13.06 -8.43
C HIS A 88 4.20 -13.24 -9.50
N LYS A 89 3.05 -13.83 -9.17
CA LYS A 89 1.90 -13.97 -10.06
C LYS A 89 0.96 -12.76 -9.90
N PRO A 90 0.84 -11.89 -10.93
CA PRO A 90 0.00 -10.69 -10.88
C PRO A 90 -1.43 -10.96 -10.40
N VAL A 91 -2.02 -12.06 -10.88
CA VAL A 91 -3.39 -12.48 -10.57
C VAL A 91 -3.62 -12.62 -9.06
N ASN A 92 -2.65 -13.14 -8.31
CA ASN A 92 -2.82 -13.35 -6.86
C ASN A 92 -2.81 -12.03 -6.10
N VAL A 93 -1.87 -11.15 -6.43
CA VAL A 93 -1.71 -9.84 -5.79
C VAL A 93 -2.92 -8.96 -6.12
N MET A 94 -3.29 -8.87 -7.40
CA MET A 94 -4.44 -8.07 -7.84
C MET A 94 -5.76 -8.60 -7.28
N LYS A 95 -5.98 -9.92 -7.21
CA LYS A 95 -7.17 -10.49 -6.59
C LYS A 95 -7.28 -10.14 -5.10
N MET A 96 -6.15 -10.16 -4.38
CA MET A 96 -6.13 -9.74 -2.98
C MET A 96 -6.46 -8.26 -2.85
N PHE A 97 -5.76 -7.39 -3.58
CA PHE A 97 -5.97 -5.94 -3.50
C PHE A 97 -7.39 -5.52 -3.90
N GLN A 98 -7.96 -6.12 -4.93
CA GLN A 98 -9.35 -5.90 -5.35
C GLN A 98 -10.38 -6.27 -4.27
N SER A 99 -10.01 -7.15 -3.33
CA SER A 99 -10.88 -7.61 -2.25
C SER A 99 -10.65 -6.89 -0.91
N SER A 100 -9.73 -5.91 -0.86
CA SER A 100 -9.30 -5.24 0.38
C SER A 100 -9.47 -3.73 0.32
N VAL A 101 -9.85 -3.09 1.43
CA VAL A 101 -9.94 -1.61 1.52
C VAL A 101 -8.56 -0.98 1.63
N PHE A 102 -7.74 -1.44 2.57
CA PHE A 102 -6.39 -0.94 2.82
C PHE A 102 -5.32 -1.98 2.44
N CYS A 103 -4.24 -1.54 1.82
CA CYS A 103 -3.14 -2.42 1.38
C CYS A 103 -1.83 -1.97 2.01
N LEU A 104 -1.27 -2.82 2.87
CA LEU A 104 -0.08 -2.50 3.63
C LEU A 104 1.17 -2.54 2.74
N GLN A 105 1.91 -1.43 2.70
CA GLN A 105 3.13 -1.24 1.91
C GLN A 105 4.33 -0.90 2.83
N PRO A 106 4.73 -1.80 3.74
CA PRO A 106 5.90 -1.57 4.59
C PRO A 106 7.21 -1.60 3.77
N PRO A 107 8.24 -0.87 4.21
CA PRO A 107 9.56 -0.89 3.58
C PRO A 107 10.20 -2.29 3.60
N GLY A 108 11.25 -2.44 2.80
CA GLY A 108 12.01 -3.66 2.59
C GLY A 108 13.50 -3.44 2.52
N ASP A 109 14.11 -3.91 1.43
CA ASP A 109 15.49 -3.56 1.08
C ASP A 109 15.58 -2.10 0.63
N SER A 110 14.49 -1.57 0.05
CA SER A 110 14.27 -0.15 -0.25
C SER A 110 13.09 0.40 0.57
N TYR A 111 12.97 1.72 0.62
CA TYR A 111 11.79 2.39 1.18
C TYR A 111 10.54 2.20 0.31
N THR A 112 10.72 2.18 -1.01
CA THR A 112 9.62 2.02 -1.97
C THR A 112 9.22 0.56 -2.15
N ARG A 113 7.99 0.33 -2.64
CA ARG A 113 7.42 -1.01 -2.81
C ARG A 113 6.83 -1.15 -4.20
N ARG A 114 7.21 -2.22 -4.92
CA ARG A 114 6.67 -2.56 -6.25
C ARG A 114 5.14 -2.52 -6.30
N SER A 115 4.50 -3.06 -5.28
CA SER A 115 3.04 -3.19 -5.19
C SER A 115 2.29 -1.89 -4.83
N ALA A 116 2.97 -0.77 -4.58
CA ALA A 116 2.32 0.47 -4.16
C ALA A 116 1.33 0.98 -5.23
N PHE A 117 1.77 1.09 -6.49
CA PHE A 117 0.91 1.53 -7.57
C PHE A 117 -0.12 0.47 -7.98
N ASP A 118 0.21 -0.82 -7.87
CA ASP A 118 -0.77 -1.90 -8.07
C ASP A 118 -1.92 -1.82 -7.06
N SER A 119 -1.66 -1.43 -5.80
CA SER A 119 -2.74 -1.21 -4.83
C SER A 119 -3.66 -0.06 -5.24
N ILE A 120 -3.10 1.07 -5.69
CA ILE A 120 -3.89 2.21 -6.21
C ILE A 120 -4.72 1.78 -7.42
N LEU A 121 -4.12 1.07 -8.38
CA LEU A 121 -4.81 0.57 -9.56
C LEU A 121 -5.92 -0.42 -9.21
N ALA A 122 -5.74 -1.26 -8.18
CA ALA A 122 -6.78 -2.15 -7.68
C ALA A 122 -7.85 -1.44 -6.84
N GLY A 123 -7.77 -0.11 -6.67
CA GLY A 123 -8.61 0.70 -5.79
C GLY A 123 -8.44 0.39 -4.29
N CYS A 124 -7.34 -0.26 -3.92
CA CYS A 124 -6.98 -0.52 -2.53
C CYS A 124 -6.11 0.62 -2.02
N ILE A 125 -6.50 1.27 -0.92
CA ILE A 125 -5.81 2.44 -0.40
C ILE A 125 -4.44 2.00 0.16
N PRO A 126 -3.31 2.44 -0.42
CA PRO A 126 -2.00 2.10 0.10
C PRO A 126 -1.80 2.67 1.52
N VAL A 127 -1.24 1.84 2.39
CA VAL A 127 -0.84 2.23 3.75
C VAL A 127 0.69 2.20 3.82
N PHE A 128 1.29 3.37 3.97
CA PHE A 128 2.74 3.53 4.03
C PHE A 128 3.23 3.66 5.47
N PHE A 129 4.43 3.14 5.72
CA PHE A 129 5.04 3.12 7.05
C PHE A 129 6.31 3.97 7.17
N HIS A 130 6.69 4.63 6.08
CA HIS A 130 7.79 5.57 6.00
C HIS A 130 7.49 6.63 4.94
N PRO A 131 7.79 7.94 5.16
CA PRO A 131 7.57 8.97 4.15
C PRO A 131 8.33 8.70 2.85
N GLY A 132 9.52 8.09 2.97
CA GLY A 132 10.33 7.60 1.85
C GLY A 132 9.67 6.54 0.97
N SER A 133 8.52 5.96 1.37
CA SER A 133 7.85 4.96 0.52
C SER A 133 7.08 5.55 -0.65
N ALA A 134 6.70 6.83 -0.58
CA ALA A 134 5.99 7.51 -1.66
C ALA A 134 6.11 9.05 -1.63
N TYR A 135 6.02 9.66 -0.45
CA TYR A 135 5.72 11.10 -0.31
C TYR A 135 6.87 12.02 -0.72
N VAL A 136 8.11 11.55 -0.58
CA VAL A 136 9.32 12.26 -1.03
C VAL A 136 9.91 11.64 -2.30
N GLN A 137 9.21 10.67 -2.89
CA GLN A 137 9.69 9.90 -4.05
C GLN A 137 8.89 10.28 -5.29
N TYR A 138 7.60 9.94 -5.31
CA TYR A 138 6.77 9.99 -6.51
C TYR A 138 6.10 11.36 -6.70
N LEU A 139 6.85 12.44 -6.53
CA LEU A 139 6.36 13.83 -6.59
C LEU A 139 5.72 14.19 -7.93
N TRP A 140 6.14 13.54 -9.02
CA TRP A 140 5.58 13.72 -10.36
C TRP A 140 4.33 12.89 -10.63
N HIS A 141 4.08 11.85 -9.83
CA HIS A 141 3.05 10.84 -10.11
C HIS A 141 1.91 10.84 -9.09
N LEU A 142 2.12 11.41 -7.91
CA LEU A 142 1.14 11.43 -6.82
C LEU A 142 0.85 12.88 -6.37
N PRO A 143 -0.39 13.18 -5.96
CA PRO A 143 -0.74 14.49 -5.43
C PRO A 143 0.09 14.86 -4.18
N LYS A 144 0.42 16.14 -4.01
CA LYS A 144 1.11 16.65 -2.80
C LYS A 144 0.36 16.33 -1.50
N ASN A 145 -0.97 16.35 -1.54
CA ASN A 145 -1.80 15.97 -0.39
C ASN A 145 -1.93 14.45 -0.31
N TYR A 146 -1.06 13.80 0.47
CA TYR A 146 -1.02 12.34 0.61
C TYR A 146 -2.30 11.71 1.17
N LYS A 147 -3.08 12.46 1.96
CA LYS A 147 -4.35 11.98 2.55
C LYS A 147 -5.43 11.69 1.49
N LYS A 148 -5.27 12.22 0.27
CA LYS A 148 -6.19 11.95 -0.85
C LYS A 148 -6.06 10.54 -1.42
N TYR A 149 -4.91 9.88 -1.25
CA TYR A 149 -4.65 8.59 -1.90
C TYR A 149 -4.08 7.52 -0.98
N SER A 150 -3.72 7.84 0.27
CA SER A 150 -3.01 6.92 1.15
C SER A 150 -3.27 7.19 2.62
N VAL A 151 -2.93 6.18 3.44
CA VAL A 151 -2.87 6.28 4.90
C VAL A 151 -1.41 6.16 5.33
N PHE A 152 -1.00 6.96 6.31
CA PHE A 152 0.34 6.88 6.90
C PHE A 152 0.26 6.35 8.33
N ILE A 153 1.01 5.28 8.62
CA ILE A 153 1.16 4.73 9.97
C ILE A 153 2.66 4.66 10.28
N PRO A 154 3.20 5.49 11.19
CA PRO A 154 4.62 5.44 11.56
C PRO A 154 5.07 4.03 11.97
N SER A 155 6.19 3.56 11.42
CA SER A 155 6.67 2.19 11.66
C SER A 155 6.92 1.85 13.15
N ASN A 156 7.35 2.83 13.95
CA ASN A 156 7.55 2.68 15.40
C ASN A 156 6.23 2.36 16.14
N HIS A 157 5.10 2.94 15.73
CA HIS A 157 3.80 2.66 16.34
C HIS A 157 3.35 1.21 16.15
N VAL A 158 3.89 0.53 15.14
CA VAL A 158 3.62 -0.89 14.89
C VAL A 158 4.56 -1.78 15.70
N LYS A 159 5.82 -1.34 15.89
CA LYS A 159 6.89 -2.15 16.51
C LYS A 159 6.94 -2.11 18.04
N ASP A 160 6.41 -1.08 18.69
CA ASP A 160 6.54 -0.93 20.15
C ASP A 160 5.84 -2.07 20.91
N ARG A 161 6.64 -2.94 21.54
CA ARG A 161 6.20 -4.10 22.34
C ARG A 161 5.98 -3.79 23.82
N GLU A 162 6.51 -2.68 24.33
CA GLU A 162 6.63 -2.42 25.78
C GLU A 162 5.55 -1.49 26.37
N ASN A 163 4.84 -0.72 25.55
CA ASN A 163 3.84 0.23 26.08
C ASN A 163 2.42 -0.30 25.92
N GLN A 164 1.64 -0.16 26.99
CA GLN A 164 0.22 -0.52 27.15
C GLN A 164 -0.74 0.21 26.17
N HIS A 165 -0.19 0.92 25.17
CA HIS A 165 -0.84 1.69 24.11
C HIS A 165 -0.51 1.12 22.71
N ARG A 166 -0.44 -0.21 22.56
CA ARG A 166 -0.32 -0.85 21.24
C ARG A 166 -1.52 -0.45 20.37
N LYS A 167 -1.30 0.39 19.36
CA LYS A 167 -2.32 0.61 18.32
C LYS A 167 -2.11 -0.42 17.23
N ASP A 168 -2.87 -1.50 17.30
CA ASP A 168 -2.94 -2.49 16.23
C ASP A 168 -3.16 -1.80 14.88
N VAL A 169 -2.56 -2.33 13.81
CA VAL A 169 -2.75 -1.80 12.44
C VAL A 169 -4.25 -1.70 12.12
N ALA A 170 -5.06 -2.63 12.61
CA ALA A 170 -6.51 -2.61 12.49
C ALA A 170 -7.19 -1.40 13.17
N SER A 171 -6.74 -0.99 14.37
CA SER A 171 -7.36 0.11 15.13
C SER A 171 -7.08 1.47 14.49
N ASN A 172 -5.97 1.60 13.77
CA ASN A 172 -5.66 2.78 12.97
C ASN A 172 -6.67 2.99 11.83
N PHE A 173 -7.34 1.93 11.35
CA PHE A 173 -8.34 2.03 10.28
C PHE A 173 -9.74 2.39 10.77
N GLU A 174 -10.07 2.16 12.05
CA GLU A 174 -11.39 2.52 12.60
C GLU A 174 -11.55 4.05 12.69
N THR A 175 -10.46 4.77 12.94
CA THR A 175 -10.43 6.26 12.94
C THR A 175 -10.37 6.84 11.52
N GLU A 176 -9.84 6.09 10.55
CA GLU A 176 -9.66 6.56 9.19
C GLU A 176 -10.86 6.24 8.29
N SER A 177 -11.53 5.09 8.51
CA SER A 177 -12.72 4.68 7.74
C SER A 177 -13.91 5.62 7.95
N SER A 178 -14.08 6.18 9.15
CA SER A 178 -15.13 7.17 9.44
C SER A 178 -14.98 8.47 8.64
N LYS A 179 -13.77 8.79 8.16
CA LYS A 179 -13.52 9.93 7.26
C LYS A 179 -13.90 9.63 5.81
N TYR A 180 -13.91 8.36 5.42
CA TYR A 180 -14.25 7.92 4.05
C TYR A 180 -15.75 7.60 3.89
N GLU A 181 -16.47 7.30 4.97
CA GLU A 181 -17.93 7.07 4.94
C GLU A 181 -18.77 8.36 4.80
N GLY A 182 -18.21 9.54 5.13
CA GLY A 182 -18.88 10.84 5.00
C GLY A 182 -18.63 11.60 3.69
N GLY A 183 -17.75 11.08 2.82
CA GLY A 183 -17.30 11.75 1.60
C GLY A 183 -17.59 10.91 0.38
N GLY A 184 -18.85 10.90 -0.07
CA GLY A 184 -19.16 10.48 -1.43
C GLY A 184 -18.28 11.27 -2.39
N TYR A 185 -17.43 10.57 -3.15
CA TYR A 185 -16.74 11.18 -4.29
C TYR A 185 -17.82 11.70 -5.24
N LYS A 186 -18.17 12.98 -5.14
CA LYS A 186 -18.66 13.72 -6.30
C LYS A 186 -17.49 13.71 -7.28
N ALA A 187 -17.64 12.92 -8.33
CA ALA A 187 -16.87 13.14 -9.53
C ALA A 187 -17.33 14.50 -10.05
N ASP A 188 -16.54 15.53 -9.82
CA ASP A 188 -16.70 16.78 -10.56
C ASP A 188 -16.31 16.43 -12.00
N SER A 189 -17.35 16.34 -12.82
CA SER A 189 -17.35 16.27 -14.28
C SER A 189 -16.80 17.55 -14.90
#